data_AF-A0A437MP88-F1
#
_entry.id   AF-A0A437MP88-F1
#
_cell.length_a   1.000
_cell.length_b   1.000
_cell.length_c   1.000
_cell.angle_alpha   90.00
_cell.angle_beta   90.00
_cell.angle_gamma   90.00
#
_symmetry.space_group_name_H-M   'P 1'
#
loop_
_entity.id
_entity.type
_entity.pdbx_description
1 polymer ?
#
loop_
_entity_poly.entity_id
_entity_poly.type
_entity_poly.pdbx_seq_one_letter_code
_entity_poly.pdbx_strand_id
1 'polypeptide(L)'
;MSFIQTFELFQFLDSVMSLGAAFILGALIGAERQYRQRTAGLRTTVLVAVGAAAFVDLAQRIAGTTEAVRVISYVVSGIGFLGAGVIMKDGPNVRGLNTAATLWCAAAVGACAGTDMLAEAALLTAFVLLGNTALRHLVNLINRTPINERDGEASYKVSVISTLDAMPEARDLLVDRLEAAKLGISEVTVTERGEDKAEIAARLVHLALEPAELDKVLAEVDRAPGVLHSTWESSRLG
;
A
#
# COMPACT_ATOMS: atom_id res chain seq x y z
N MET A 1 -27.62 -41.77 17.13
CA MET A 1 -26.86 -40.58 17.57
C MET A 1 -25.74 -41.05 18.49
N SER A 2 -24.49 -41.06 18.01
CA SER A 2 -23.30 -41.53 18.74
C SER A 2 -22.81 -40.54 19.81
N PHE A 3 -23.56 -39.48 20.10
CA PHE A 3 -23.13 -38.38 20.97
C PHE A 3 -22.63 -38.85 22.34
N ILE A 4 -23.32 -39.81 22.96
CA ILE A 4 -22.94 -40.37 24.27
C ILE A 4 -21.67 -41.23 24.19
N GLN A 5 -21.36 -41.82 23.03
CA GLN A 5 -20.15 -42.63 22.82
C GLN A 5 -18.94 -41.81 22.36
N THR A 6 -19.15 -40.62 21.80
CA THR A 6 -18.09 -39.75 21.28
C THR A 6 -17.74 -38.61 22.27
N PHE A 7 -18.57 -38.38 23.29
CA PHE A 7 -18.34 -37.33 24.26
C PHE A 7 -17.32 -37.78 25.33
N GLU A 8 -16.08 -37.38 25.12
CA GLU A 8 -14.99 -37.51 26.10
C GLU A 8 -14.78 -36.17 26.81
N LEU A 9 -15.11 -36.10 28.11
CA LEU A 9 -15.09 -34.85 28.87
C LEU A 9 -13.72 -34.17 28.87
N PHE A 10 -12.65 -34.94 29.02
CA PHE A 10 -11.29 -34.41 29.05
C PHE A 10 -10.89 -33.79 27.72
N GLN A 11 -11.20 -34.46 26.60
CA GLN A 11 -10.97 -33.91 25.28
C GLN A 11 -11.81 -32.65 25.08
N PHE A 12 -13.09 -32.65 25.47
CA PHE A 12 -13.93 -31.47 25.36
C PHE A 12 -13.35 -30.26 26.13
N LEU A 13 -12.87 -30.47 27.36
CA LEU A 13 -12.23 -29.41 28.15
C LEU A 13 -10.96 -28.88 27.48
N ASP A 14 -10.19 -29.75 26.84
CA ASP A 14 -9.00 -29.36 26.06
C ASP A 14 -9.37 -28.44 24.89
N SER A 15 -10.45 -28.76 24.14
CA SER A 15 -10.95 -27.88 23.06
C SER A 15 -11.34 -26.53 23.64
N VAL A 16 -12.03 -26.52 24.78
CA VAL A 16 -12.49 -25.28 25.41
C VAL A 16 -11.30 -24.41 25.79
N MET A 17 -10.21 -25.00 26.29
CA MET A 17 -8.98 -24.29 26.60
C MET A 17 -8.31 -23.75 25.33
N SER A 18 -8.16 -24.56 24.28
CA SER A 18 -7.52 -24.18 23.02
C SER A 18 -8.30 -23.09 22.28
N LEU A 19 -9.63 -23.22 22.19
CA LEU A 19 -10.51 -22.20 21.60
C LEU A 19 -10.58 -20.93 22.46
N GLY A 20 -10.62 -21.08 23.78
CA GLY A 20 -10.62 -19.96 24.72
C GLY A 20 -9.32 -19.14 24.65
N ALA A 21 -8.18 -19.81 24.58
CA ALA A 21 -6.89 -19.18 24.38
C ALA A 21 -6.81 -18.46 23.02
N ALA A 22 -7.24 -19.11 21.93
CA ALA A 22 -7.30 -18.48 20.61
C ALA A 22 -8.21 -17.23 20.61
N PHE A 23 -9.34 -17.27 21.31
CA PHE A 23 -10.23 -16.13 21.48
C PHE A 23 -9.53 -14.97 22.20
N ILE A 24 -8.91 -15.23 23.36
CA ILE A 24 -8.26 -14.20 24.17
C ILE A 24 -7.07 -13.60 23.42
N LEU A 25 -6.19 -14.43 22.87
CA LEU A 25 -5.00 -13.97 22.15
C LEU A 25 -5.36 -13.23 20.86
N GLY A 26 -6.33 -13.75 20.09
CA GLY A 26 -6.89 -13.06 18.92
C GLY A 26 -7.55 -11.73 19.29
N ALA A 27 -8.20 -11.65 20.46
CA ALA A 27 -8.79 -10.42 20.97
C ALA A 27 -7.72 -9.39 21.35
N LEU A 28 -6.59 -9.80 21.94
CA LEU A 28 -5.47 -8.90 22.25
C LEU A 28 -4.91 -8.27 20.97
N ILE A 29 -4.63 -9.08 19.95
CA ILE A 29 -4.15 -8.60 18.63
C ILE A 29 -5.18 -7.65 18.00
N GLY A 30 -6.45 -8.06 18.02
CA GLY A 30 -7.55 -7.29 17.45
C GLY A 30 -7.80 -5.96 18.17
N ALA A 31 -7.66 -5.93 19.50
CA ALA A 31 -7.87 -4.76 20.33
C ALA A 31 -6.76 -3.72 20.13
N GLU A 32 -5.49 -4.16 20.11
CA GLU A 32 -4.35 -3.30 19.78
C GLU A 32 -4.58 -2.62 18.42
N ARG A 33 -4.99 -3.43 17.44
CA ARG A 33 -5.26 -2.94 16.10
C ARG A 33 -6.43 -1.95 16.06
N GLN A 34 -7.55 -2.25 16.71
CA GLN A 34 -8.72 -1.37 16.74
C GLN A 34 -8.40 -0.03 17.41
N TYR A 35 -7.62 -0.06 18.50
CA TYR A 35 -7.16 1.14 19.18
C TYR A 35 -6.27 2.02 18.27
N ARG A 36 -5.36 1.41 17.51
CA ARG A 36 -4.38 2.14 16.68
C ARG A 36 -4.90 2.58 15.31
N GLN A 37 -5.68 1.74 14.63
CA GLN A 37 -6.07 1.94 13.22
C GLN A 37 -7.52 2.42 13.05
N ARG A 38 -8.29 2.55 14.15
CA ARG A 38 -9.71 2.98 14.18
C ARG A 38 -10.62 2.26 13.17
N THR A 39 -10.22 1.07 12.75
CA THR A 39 -10.96 0.20 11.84
C THR A 39 -11.39 -1.05 12.61
N ALA A 40 -12.55 -1.62 12.23
CA ALA A 40 -13.21 -2.73 12.92
C ALA A 40 -12.42 -4.06 12.78
N GLY A 41 -11.24 -4.14 13.42
CA GLY A 41 -10.34 -5.29 13.35
C GLY A 41 -10.61 -6.37 14.38
N LEU A 42 -11.16 -6.03 15.56
CA LEU A 42 -11.26 -6.97 16.69
C LEU A 42 -12.06 -8.23 16.37
N ARG A 43 -13.29 -8.07 15.89
CA ARG A 43 -14.18 -9.20 15.58
C ARG A 43 -13.56 -10.14 14.55
N THR A 44 -12.97 -9.59 13.49
CA THR A 44 -12.36 -10.37 12.42
C THR A 44 -11.15 -11.14 12.91
N THR A 45 -10.26 -10.49 13.66
CA THR A 45 -9.06 -11.14 14.19
C THR A 45 -9.40 -12.30 15.15
N VAL A 46 -10.40 -12.11 16.02
CA VAL A 46 -10.88 -13.16 16.92
C VAL A 46 -11.46 -14.34 16.14
N LEU A 47 -12.35 -14.08 15.18
CA LEU A 47 -12.99 -15.15 14.40
C LEU A 47 -11.98 -15.95 13.56
N VAL A 48 -10.96 -15.28 13.02
CA VAL A 48 -9.87 -15.94 12.30
C VAL A 48 -9.04 -16.84 13.22
N ALA A 49 -8.65 -16.35 14.40
CA ALA A 49 -7.88 -17.15 15.37
C ALA A 49 -8.68 -18.36 15.87
N VAL A 50 -9.94 -18.15 16.27
CA VAL A 50 -10.82 -19.24 16.75
C VAL A 50 -11.12 -20.25 15.65
N GLY A 51 -11.37 -19.79 14.42
CA GLY A 51 -11.62 -20.69 13.28
C GLY A 51 -10.40 -21.57 12.97
N ALA A 52 -9.20 -20.98 12.95
CA ALA A 52 -7.96 -21.73 12.77
C ALA A 52 -7.75 -22.76 13.90
N ALA A 53 -7.95 -22.37 15.16
CA ALA A 53 -7.84 -23.27 16.31
C ALA A 53 -8.83 -24.43 16.20
N ALA A 54 -10.09 -24.17 15.85
CA ALA A 54 -11.12 -25.19 15.72
C ALA A 54 -10.79 -26.23 14.64
N PHE A 55 -10.32 -25.80 13.47
CA PHE A 55 -9.96 -26.75 12.41
C PHE A 55 -8.77 -27.61 12.78
N VAL A 56 -7.76 -27.02 13.42
CA VAL A 56 -6.53 -27.72 13.81
C VAL A 56 -6.78 -28.69 14.97
N ASP A 57 -7.49 -28.25 16.01
CA ASP A 57 -7.90 -29.08 17.16
C ASP A 57 -8.77 -30.27 16.70
N LEU A 58 -9.72 -30.02 15.78
CA LEU A 58 -10.55 -31.08 15.22
C LEU A 58 -9.71 -32.12 14.45
N ALA A 59 -8.76 -31.67 13.62
CA ALA A 59 -7.89 -32.56 12.86
C ALA A 59 -6.99 -33.39 13.78
N GLN A 60 -6.43 -32.76 14.81
CA GLN A 60 -5.60 -33.42 15.82
C GLN A 60 -6.37 -34.52 16.56
N ARG A 61 -7.63 -34.29 16.89
CA ARG A 61 -8.50 -35.30 17.55
C ARG A 61 -8.88 -36.46 16.65
N ILE A 62 -9.24 -36.17 15.40
CA ILE A 62 -9.77 -37.19 14.49
C ILE A 62 -8.65 -38.06 13.95
N ALA A 63 -7.51 -37.46 13.61
CA ALA A 63 -6.48 -38.14 12.81
C ALA A 63 -5.04 -37.84 13.26
N GLY A 64 -4.86 -37.20 14.41
CA GLY A 64 -3.55 -36.97 15.01
C GLY A 64 -2.75 -35.84 14.38
N THR A 65 -1.50 -35.71 14.84
CA THR A 65 -0.62 -34.56 14.55
C THR A 65 -0.29 -34.42 13.06
N THR A 66 -0.06 -35.52 12.33
CA THR A 66 0.24 -35.47 10.89
C THR A 66 -0.87 -34.81 10.09
N GLU A 67 -2.13 -35.14 10.39
CA GLU A 67 -3.27 -34.54 9.70
C GLU A 67 -3.55 -33.11 10.20
N ALA A 68 -3.26 -32.80 11.47
CA ALA A 68 -3.25 -31.42 11.96
C ALA A 68 -2.28 -30.54 11.17
N VAL A 69 -1.06 -31.01 10.88
CA VAL A 69 -0.07 -30.29 10.04
C VAL A 69 -0.61 -30.04 8.62
N ARG A 70 -1.34 -31.01 8.05
CA ARG A 70 -2.00 -30.84 6.75
C ARG A 70 -3.07 -29.75 6.80
N VAL A 71 -3.90 -29.74 7.85
CA VAL A 71 -4.92 -28.71 8.06
C VAL A 71 -4.30 -27.34 8.30
N ILE A 72 -3.21 -27.24 9.06
CA ILE A 72 -2.42 -26.00 9.21
C ILE A 72 -1.98 -25.47 7.84
N SER A 73 -1.50 -26.34 6.94
CA SER A 73 -1.12 -25.94 5.58
C SER A 73 -2.31 -25.36 4.80
N TYR A 74 -3.50 -25.93 4.95
CA TYR A 74 -4.73 -25.37 4.36
C TYR A 74 -5.17 -24.07 5.01
N VAL A 75 -4.99 -23.89 6.33
CA VAL A 75 -5.26 -22.62 7.02
C VAL A 75 -4.35 -21.53 6.49
N VAL A 76 -3.04 -21.79 6.36
CA VAL A 76 -2.07 -20.85 5.80
C VAL A 76 -2.47 -20.42 4.39
N SER A 77 -2.87 -21.38 3.55
CA SER A 77 -3.36 -21.10 2.20
C SER A 77 -4.67 -20.29 2.21
N GLY A 78 -5.64 -20.68 3.05
CA GLY A 78 -6.96 -20.05 3.12
C GLY A 78 -6.93 -18.59 3.59
N ILE A 79 -6.01 -18.25 4.50
CA ILE A 79 -5.76 -16.86 4.89
C ILE A 79 -5.25 -16.03 3.73
N GLY A 80 -4.45 -16.59 2.82
CA GLY A 80 -4.00 -15.88 1.62
C GLY A 80 -5.18 -15.33 0.81
N PHE A 81 -6.27 -16.09 0.70
CA PHE A 81 -7.51 -15.66 0.05
C PHE A 81 -8.23 -14.53 0.80
N LEU A 82 -8.37 -14.65 2.13
CA LEU A 82 -8.95 -13.56 2.95
C LEU A 82 -8.09 -12.29 2.91
N GLY A 83 -6.76 -12.46 2.87
CA GLY A 83 -5.77 -11.40 2.72
C GLY A 83 -5.94 -10.63 1.41
N ALA A 84 -6.12 -11.34 0.29
CA ALA A 84 -6.42 -10.71 -0.98
C ALA A 84 -7.72 -9.88 -0.94
N GLY A 85 -8.75 -10.37 -0.24
CA GLY A 85 -10.04 -9.67 -0.10
C GLY A 85 -10.00 -8.38 0.72
N VAL A 86 -8.98 -8.18 1.58
CA VAL A 86 -8.82 -6.98 2.40
C VAL A 86 -7.80 -5.98 1.84
N ILE A 87 -7.00 -6.38 0.84
CA ILE A 87 -6.05 -5.51 0.16
C ILE A 87 -6.79 -4.81 -0.98
N MET A 88 -6.94 -3.49 -0.86
CA MET A 88 -7.64 -2.66 -1.85
C MET A 88 -6.67 -1.66 -2.46
N LYS A 89 -6.77 -1.46 -3.78
CA LYS A 89 -6.00 -0.45 -4.53
C LYS A 89 -6.90 0.75 -4.79
N ASP A 90 -6.52 1.90 -4.21
CA ASP A 90 -7.16 3.19 -4.41
C ASP A 90 -6.20 4.09 -5.20
N GLY A 91 -6.29 4.07 -6.53
CA GLY A 91 -5.38 4.81 -7.41
C GLY A 91 -3.92 4.31 -7.29
N PRO A 92 -2.94 5.18 -6.98
CA PRO A 92 -1.56 4.76 -6.74
C PRO A 92 -1.35 4.10 -5.35
N ASN A 93 -2.29 4.27 -4.42
CA ASN A 93 -2.14 3.82 -3.04
C ASN A 93 -2.73 2.42 -2.82
N VAL A 94 -2.00 1.57 -2.09
CA VAL A 94 -2.48 0.25 -1.65
C VAL A 94 -2.81 0.30 -0.16
N ARG A 95 -4.03 -0.08 0.20
CA ARG A 95 -4.53 -0.15 1.58
C ARG A 95 -4.77 -1.59 1.97
N GLY A 96 -4.70 -1.88 3.27
CA GLY A 96 -5.02 -3.20 3.81
C GLY A 96 -3.85 -4.20 3.91
N LEU A 97 -2.63 -3.83 3.51
CA LEU A 97 -1.44 -4.67 3.67
C LEU A 97 -1.20 -5.10 5.13
N ASN A 98 -1.17 -4.15 6.06
CA ASN A 98 -1.03 -4.45 7.49
C ASN A 98 -2.21 -5.27 8.02
N THR A 99 -3.41 -5.02 7.51
CA THR A 99 -4.62 -5.78 7.86
C THR A 99 -4.45 -7.25 7.49
N ALA A 100 -4.02 -7.54 6.26
CA ALA A 100 -3.77 -8.90 5.78
C ALA A 100 -2.68 -9.58 6.63
N ALA A 101 -1.56 -8.89 6.89
CA ALA A 101 -0.47 -9.43 7.70
C ALA A 101 -0.93 -9.76 9.13
N THR A 102 -1.70 -8.88 9.78
CA THR A 102 -2.23 -9.14 11.14
C THR A 102 -3.19 -10.34 11.15
N LEU A 103 -4.04 -10.49 10.13
CA LEU A 103 -4.94 -11.64 10.04
C LEU A 103 -4.17 -12.95 9.83
N TRP A 104 -3.06 -12.92 9.08
CA TRP A 104 -2.19 -14.06 8.93
C TRP A 104 -1.57 -14.48 10.25
N CYS A 105 -1.00 -13.54 11.00
CA CYS A 105 -0.46 -13.86 12.31
C CYS A 105 -1.53 -14.37 13.28
N ALA A 106 -2.75 -13.83 13.24
CA ALA A 106 -3.85 -14.29 14.08
C ALA A 106 -4.26 -15.74 13.79
N ALA A 107 -4.27 -16.14 12.52
CA ALA A 107 -4.52 -17.53 12.15
C ALA A 107 -3.40 -18.46 12.62
N ALA A 108 -2.14 -18.01 12.56
CA ALA A 108 -1.02 -18.79 13.09
C ALA A 108 -1.11 -18.96 14.62
N VAL A 109 -1.49 -17.91 15.35
CA VAL A 109 -1.79 -18.00 16.80
C VAL A 109 -2.91 -18.99 17.07
N GLY A 110 -3.98 -18.95 16.27
CA GLY A 110 -5.07 -19.92 16.34
C GLY A 110 -4.60 -21.35 16.08
N ALA A 111 -3.76 -21.56 15.07
CA ALA A 111 -3.20 -22.87 14.75
C ALA A 111 -2.34 -23.42 15.90
N CYS A 112 -1.45 -22.61 16.50
CA CYS A 112 -0.69 -23.01 17.68
C CYS A 112 -1.61 -23.37 18.86
N ALA A 113 -2.65 -22.57 19.09
CA ALA A 113 -3.62 -22.87 20.14
C ALA A 113 -4.36 -24.20 19.86
N GLY A 114 -4.75 -24.45 18.60
CA GLY A 114 -5.41 -25.69 18.20
C GLY A 114 -4.53 -26.94 18.21
N THR A 115 -3.20 -26.79 18.28
CA THR A 115 -2.27 -27.90 18.54
C THR A 115 -1.86 -28.01 20.01
N ASP A 116 -2.56 -27.32 20.91
CA ASP A 116 -2.30 -27.26 22.36
C ASP A 116 -0.95 -26.61 22.73
N MET A 117 -0.33 -25.90 21.78
CA MET A 117 0.93 -25.17 21.92
C MET A 117 0.67 -23.74 22.42
N LEU A 118 0.09 -23.62 23.62
CA LEU A 118 -0.36 -22.34 24.18
C LEU A 118 0.78 -21.36 24.48
N ALA A 119 1.96 -21.88 24.86
CA ALA A 119 3.13 -21.05 25.13
C ALA A 119 3.63 -20.37 23.84
N GLU A 120 3.65 -21.10 22.74
CA GLU A 120 4.01 -20.63 21.41
C GLU A 120 2.96 -19.67 20.86
N ALA A 121 1.67 -19.95 21.07
CA ALA A 121 0.59 -19.03 20.73
C ALA A 121 0.74 -17.68 21.46
N ALA A 122 1.06 -17.71 22.76
CA ALA A 122 1.29 -16.51 23.56
C ALA A 122 2.57 -15.76 23.13
N LEU A 123 3.66 -16.48 22.88
CA LEU A 123 4.92 -15.92 22.38
C LEU A 123 4.72 -15.22 21.04
N LEU A 124 4.05 -15.89 20.10
CA LEU A 124 3.74 -15.32 18.79
C LEU A 124 2.85 -14.08 18.93
N THR A 125 1.85 -14.12 19.80
CA THR A 125 1.01 -12.95 20.10
C THR A 125 1.86 -11.79 20.60
N ALA A 126 2.80 -12.02 21.52
CA ALA A 126 3.71 -10.99 22.00
C ALA A 126 4.55 -10.38 20.85
N PHE A 127 5.10 -11.20 19.95
CA PHE A 127 5.83 -10.70 18.78
C PHE A 127 4.96 -9.90 17.81
N VAL A 128 3.70 -10.28 17.63
CA VAL A 128 2.75 -9.53 16.79
C VAL A 128 2.48 -8.15 17.39
N LEU A 129 2.18 -8.09 18.69
CA LEU A 129 1.95 -6.83 19.40
C LEU A 129 3.21 -5.94 19.39
N LEU A 130 4.39 -6.52 19.62
CA LEU A 130 5.66 -5.82 19.53
C LEU A 130 5.92 -5.33 18.11
N GLY A 131 5.65 -6.13 17.09
CA GLY A 131 5.78 -5.74 15.69
C GLY A 131 4.90 -4.54 15.37
N ASN A 132 3.62 -4.60 15.73
CA ASN A 132 2.66 -3.53 15.50
C ASN A 132 2.99 -2.23 16.27
N THR A 133 3.59 -2.35 17.46
CA THR A 133 3.91 -1.22 18.34
C THR A 133 5.32 -0.64 18.13
N ALA A 134 6.35 -1.48 18.19
CA ALA A 134 7.76 -1.07 18.22
C ALA A 134 8.31 -0.70 16.84
N LEU A 135 7.89 -1.39 15.76
CA LEU A 135 8.39 -1.06 14.42
C LEU A 135 7.97 0.32 13.96
N ARG A 136 6.86 0.89 14.46
CA ARG A 136 6.52 2.29 14.16
C ARG A 136 7.57 3.26 14.68
N HIS A 137 8.08 3.03 15.90
CA HIS A 137 9.14 3.86 16.45
C HIS A 137 10.43 3.70 15.64
N LEU A 138 10.76 2.48 15.23
CA LEU A 138 11.91 2.22 14.34
C LEU A 138 11.74 2.86 12.95
N VAL A 139 10.57 2.75 12.33
CA VAL A 139 10.27 3.40 11.05
C VAL A 139 10.36 4.92 11.18
N ASN A 140 9.88 5.50 12.26
CA ASN A 140 10.04 6.93 12.51
C ASN A 140 11.51 7.33 12.73
N LEU A 141 12.34 6.44 13.28
CA LEU A 141 13.78 6.66 13.41
C LEU A 141 14.52 6.50 12.08
N ILE A 142 14.11 5.56 11.23
CA ILE A 142 14.66 5.34 9.89
C ILE A 142 14.25 6.48 8.94
N ASN A 143 12.97 6.87 8.94
CA ASN A 143 12.43 8.00 8.17
C ASN A 143 12.93 9.37 8.65
N ARG A 144 13.64 9.41 9.79
CA ARG A 144 14.38 10.60 10.24
C ARG A 144 15.63 10.86 9.42
N THR A 145 16.09 9.86 8.66
CA THR A 145 16.98 10.08 7.53
C THR A 145 16.07 10.57 6.41
N PRO A 146 16.12 11.86 6.02
CA PRO A 146 15.41 12.29 4.83
C PRO A 146 16.02 11.49 3.69
N ILE A 147 15.29 10.48 3.18
CA ILE A 147 15.48 10.08 1.81
C ILE A 147 15.20 11.38 1.08
N ASN A 148 16.26 12.02 0.59
CA ASN A 148 16.16 13.17 -0.26
C ASN A 148 15.20 12.75 -1.38
N GLU A 149 13.97 13.23 -1.36
CA GLU A 149 13.09 13.36 -2.53
C GLU A 149 13.70 14.35 -3.54
N ARG A 150 15.04 14.43 -3.61
CA ARG A 150 15.78 15.12 -4.67
C ARG A 150 15.83 14.28 -5.95
N ASP A 151 15.37 13.03 -5.90
CA ASP A 151 15.19 12.15 -7.07
C ASP A 151 13.70 11.99 -7.45
N GLY A 152 12.80 12.85 -6.95
CA GLY A 152 11.46 12.96 -7.49
C GLY A 152 11.54 13.75 -8.79
N GLU A 153 11.26 13.11 -9.94
CA GLU A 153 11.11 13.78 -11.23
C GLU A 153 10.13 14.95 -11.11
N ALA A 154 10.65 16.16 -10.95
CA ALA A 154 9.82 17.34 -11.01
C ALA A 154 9.35 17.47 -12.46
N SER A 155 8.03 17.38 -12.68
CA SER A 155 7.46 17.60 -13.99
C SER A 155 7.25 19.10 -14.18
N TYR A 156 7.85 19.66 -15.22
CA TYR A 156 7.69 21.06 -15.58
C TYR A 156 6.74 21.14 -16.77
N LYS A 157 5.73 22.01 -16.69
CA LYS A 157 4.87 22.34 -17.81
C LYS A 157 5.27 23.73 -18.31
N VAL A 158 5.73 23.82 -19.54
CA VAL A 158 6.03 25.07 -20.23
C VAL A 158 4.87 25.37 -21.16
N SER A 159 4.23 26.52 -20.99
CA SER A 159 3.11 26.97 -21.82
C SER A 159 3.50 28.23 -22.60
N VAL A 160 3.25 28.23 -23.90
CA VAL A 160 3.44 29.37 -24.80
C VAL A 160 2.10 29.69 -25.45
N ILE A 161 1.67 30.94 -25.35
CA ILE A 161 0.46 31.45 -25.99
C ILE A 161 0.89 32.19 -27.25
N SER A 162 0.38 31.77 -28.41
CA SER A 162 0.61 32.41 -29.71
C SER A 162 -0.70 32.77 -30.40
N THR A 163 -0.63 33.55 -31.47
CA THR A 163 -1.72 33.67 -32.44
C THR A 163 -1.87 32.36 -33.23
N LEU A 164 -3.07 32.11 -33.77
CA LEU A 164 -3.34 30.91 -34.59
C LEU A 164 -2.42 30.82 -35.83
N ASP A 165 -2.19 31.94 -36.50
CA ASP A 165 -1.35 32.00 -37.71
C ASP A 165 0.13 31.68 -37.44
N ALA A 166 0.64 32.04 -36.27
CA ALA A 166 2.02 31.81 -35.86
C ALA A 166 2.20 30.51 -35.04
N MET A 167 1.13 29.76 -34.78
CA MET A 167 1.16 28.56 -33.93
C MET A 167 2.15 27.49 -34.42
N PRO A 168 2.20 27.13 -35.72
CA PRO A 168 3.13 26.11 -36.19
C PRO A 168 4.59 26.52 -35.97
N GLU A 169 4.92 27.78 -36.29
CA GLU A 169 6.28 28.32 -36.13
C GLU A 169 6.66 28.44 -34.65
N ALA A 170 5.74 28.89 -33.79
CA ALA A 170 5.96 29.02 -32.35
C ALA A 170 6.15 27.65 -31.68
N ARG A 171 5.43 26.62 -32.13
CA ARG A 171 5.57 25.25 -31.64
C ARG A 171 6.94 24.70 -31.97
N ASP A 172 7.34 24.77 -33.24
CA ASP A 172 8.60 24.19 -33.68
C ASP A 172 9.78 24.93 -33.03
N LEU A 173 9.71 26.26 -32.91
CA LEU A 173 10.70 27.03 -32.16
C LEU A 173 10.79 26.61 -30.69
N LEU A 174 9.65 26.40 -30.01
CA LEU A 174 9.66 25.95 -28.61
C LEU A 174 10.33 24.58 -28.48
N VAL A 175 9.99 23.62 -29.34
CA VAL A 175 10.59 22.29 -29.33
C VAL A 175 12.09 22.36 -29.59
N ASP A 176 12.52 23.07 -30.64
CA ASP A 176 13.93 23.22 -31.00
C ASP A 176 14.76 23.82 -29.84
N ARG A 177 14.20 24.81 -29.13
CA ARG A 177 14.91 25.46 -28.02
C ARG A 177 15.00 24.59 -26.77
N LEU A 178 13.94 23.85 -26.47
CA LEU A 178 13.95 22.87 -25.38
C LEU A 178 14.94 21.73 -25.68
N GLU A 179 14.99 21.23 -26.92
CA GLU A 179 15.96 20.21 -27.34
C GLU A 179 17.41 20.74 -27.36
N ALA A 180 17.63 21.97 -27.83
CA ALA A 180 18.94 22.61 -27.83
C ALA A 180 19.49 22.81 -26.40
N ALA A 181 18.59 23.08 -25.44
CA ALA A 181 18.90 23.14 -24.01
C ALA A 181 19.03 21.75 -23.37
N LYS A 182 18.90 20.67 -24.14
CA LYS A 182 18.94 19.26 -23.69
C LYS A 182 17.87 18.93 -22.65
N LEU A 183 16.72 19.60 -22.73
CA LEU A 183 15.58 19.37 -21.85
C LEU A 183 14.72 18.24 -22.44
N GLY A 184 14.55 17.17 -21.66
CA GLY A 184 13.77 16.00 -22.09
C GLY A 184 12.28 16.32 -22.18
N ILE A 185 11.77 16.48 -23.41
CA ILE A 185 10.36 16.70 -23.69
C ILE A 185 9.62 15.36 -23.68
N SER A 186 8.62 15.21 -22.82
CA SER A 186 7.80 14.00 -22.77
C SER A 186 6.56 14.09 -23.66
N GLU A 187 5.99 15.29 -23.78
CA GLU A 187 4.73 15.52 -24.48
C GLU A 187 4.63 16.98 -24.91
N VAL A 188 4.10 17.24 -26.11
CA VAL A 188 3.73 18.58 -26.57
C VAL A 188 2.28 18.55 -27.02
N THR A 189 1.47 19.43 -26.44
CA THR A 189 0.04 19.57 -26.73
C THR A 189 -0.23 20.96 -27.25
N VAL A 190 -1.16 21.07 -28.20
CA VAL A 190 -1.63 22.36 -28.70
C VAL A 190 -3.13 22.42 -28.49
N THR A 191 -3.60 23.48 -27.85
CA THR A 191 -5.01 23.71 -27.56
C THR A 191 -5.40 25.09 -28.06
N GLU A 192 -6.43 25.18 -28.89
CA GLU A 192 -6.98 26.46 -29.32
C GLU A 192 -7.69 27.14 -28.14
N ARG A 193 -7.40 28.42 -27.93
CA ARG A 193 -7.87 29.21 -26.79
C ARG A 193 -8.63 30.43 -27.29
N GLY A 194 -9.88 30.22 -27.69
CA GLY A 194 -10.74 31.24 -28.29
C GLY A 194 -10.58 31.31 -29.82
N GLU A 195 -11.06 32.39 -30.44
CA GLU A 195 -11.15 32.49 -31.91
C GLU A 195 -9.80 32.77 -32.60
N ASP A 196 -8.82 33.39 -31.93
CA ASP A 196 -7.59 33.90 -32.57
C ASP A 196 -6.27 33.46 -31.89
N LYS A 197 -6.33 32.60 -30.87
CA LYS A 197 -5.15 32.24 -30.05
C LYS A 197 -5.03 30.74 -29.86
N ALA A 198 -3.80 30.26 -29.73
CA ALA A 198 -3.48 28.88 -29.37
C ALA A 198 -2.52 28.86 -28.18
N GLU A 199 -2.67 27.84 -27.34
CA GLU A 199 -1.73 27.51 -26.26
C GLU A 199 -0.98 26.24 -26.64
N ILE A 200 0.35 26.34 -26.65
CA ILE A 200 1.28 25.24 -26.85
C ILE A 200 1.85 24.88 -25.47
N ALA A 201 1.59 23.68 -24.99
CA ALA A 201 2.08 23.20 -23.70
C ALA A 201 3.03 22.01 -23.89
N ALA A 202 4.28 22.17 -23.46
CA ALA A 202 5.30 21.14 -23.41
C ALA A 202 5.51 20.64 -21.99
N ARG A 203 5.45 19.33 -21.78
CA ARG A 203 5.76 18.69 -20.51
C ARG A 203 7.20 18.17 -20.55
N LEU A 204 7.96 18.47 -19.50
CA LEU A 204 9.34 18.06 -19.31
C LEU A 204 9.43 17.08 -18.14
N VAL A 205 10.28 16.07 -18.30
CA VAL A 205 10.63 15.10 -17.24
C VAL A 205 12.14 15.21 -17.03
N HIS A 206 12.56 15.98 -16.03
CA HIS A 206 13.98 16.14 -15.71
C HIS A 206 14.24 16.10 -14.21
N LEU A 207 15.27 15.33 -13.82
CA LEU A 207 15.62 15.04 -12.43
C LEU A 207 16.29 16.23 -11.70
N ALA A 208 16.82 17.22 -12.44
CA ALA A 208 17.48 18.38 -11.85
C ALA A 208 17.48 19.58 -12.81
N LEU A 209 16.31 20.20 -13.01
CA LEU A 209 16.20 21.42 -13.81
C LEU A 209 16.49 22.66 -12.96
N GLU A 210 17.42 23.52 -13.39
CA GLU A 210 17.56 24.85 -12.78
C GLU A 210 16.49 25.79 -13.38
N PRO A 211 15.66 26.46 -12.56
CA PRO A 211 14.63 27.40 -13.06
C PRO A 211 15.17 28.48 -14.01
N ALA A 212 16.42 28.89 -13.80
CA ALA A 212 17.10 29.87 -14.64
C ALA A 212 17.34 29.39 -16.09
N GLU A 213 17.36 28.08 -16.34
CA GLU A 213 17.47 27.54 -17.70
C GLU A 213 16.14 27.64 -18.45
N LEU A 214 15.01 27.39 -17.77
CA LEU A 214 13.68 27.62 -18.36
C LEU A 214 13.44 29.08 -18.67
N ASP A 215 13.79 29.97 -17.74
CA ASP A 215 13.61 31.41 -17.95
C ASP A 215 14.42 31.92 -19.15
N LYS A 216 15.61 31.36 -19.40
CA LYS A 216 16.41 31.67 -20.60
C LYS A 216 15.74 31.18 -21.88
N VAL A 217 15.26 29.94 -21.90
CA VAL A 217 14.57 29.37 -23.07
C VAL A 217 13.32 30.19 -23.38
N LEU A 218 12.52 30.52 -22.37
CA LEU A 218 11.30 31.31 -22.55
C LEU A 218 11.58 32.74 -23.01
N ALA A 219 12.64 33.38 -22.50
CA ALA A 219 13.03 34.71 -22.95
C ALA A 219 13.46 34.75 -24.44
N GLU A 220 13.90 33.62 -25.01
CA GLU A 220 14.18 33.49 -26.44
C GLU A 220 12.90 33.25 -27.24
N VAL A 221 11.99 32.42 -26.73
CA VAL A 221 10.69 32.13 -27.37
C VAL A 221 9.79 33.37 -27.38
N ASP A 222 9.78 34.17 -26.32
CA ASP A 222 9.01 35.42 -26.22
C ASP A 222 9.42 36.48 -27.26
N ARG A 223 10.62 36.37 -27.85
CA ARG A 223 11.08 37.29 -28.91
C ARG A 223 10.57 36.91 -30.29
N ALA A 224 9.91 35.76 -30.44
CA ALA A 224 9.42 35.30 -31.72
C ALA A 224 8.14 36.05 -32.15
N PRO A 225 8.01 36.36 -33.44
CA PRO A 225 6.80 37.01 -33.96
C PRO A 225 5.58 36.12 -33.73
N GLY A 226 4.50 36.69 -33.21
CA GLY A 226 3.23 35.99 -32.96
C GLY A 226 3.15 35.26 -31.62
N VAL A 227 4.22 35.24 -30.81
CA VAL A 227 4.16 34.82 -29.39
C VAL A 227 3.63 35.98 -28.56
N LEU A 228 2.59 35.71 -27.78
CA LEU A 228 1.95 36.71 -26.91
C LEU A 228 2.51 36.65 -25.48
N HIS A 229 2.75 35.43 -24.98
CA HIS A 229 3.26 35.21 -23.63
C HIS A 229 3.74 33.77 -23.46
N SER A 230 4.82 33.57 -22.70
CA SER A 230 5.23 32.25 -22.23
C SER A 230 5.38 32.20 -20.70
N THR A 231 5.10 31.03 -20.13
CA THR A 231 5.21 30.77 -18.69
C THR A 231 5.57 29.31 -18.44
N TRP A 232 6.07 29.00 -17.25
CA TRP A 232 6.25 27.63 -16.80
C TRP A 232 5.67 27.43 -15.41
N GLU A 233 5.18 26.22 -15.16
CA GLU A 233 4.68 25.79 -13.86
C GLU A 233 5.34 24.47 -13.47
N SER A 234 5.86 24.38 -12.25
CA SER A 234 6.31 23.11 -11.69
C SER A 234 5.13 22.39 -11.05
N SER A 235 4.80 21.20 -11.55
CA SER A 235 3.83 20.32 -10.89
C SER A 235 4.59 19.20 -10.18
N ARG A 236 4.50 19.18 -8.85
CA ARG A 236 4.92 18.02 -8.08
C ARG A 236 3.77 17.02 -8.18
N LEU A 237 4.00 15.91 -8.88
CA LEU A 237 3.07 14.77 -8.82
C LEU A 237 3.04 14.32 -7.35
N GLY A 238 1.95 14.69 -6.66
CA GLY A 238 1.69 14.32 -5.26
C GLY A 238 1.18 12.89 -5.12
#